data_AF-A0A1F3PIW0-F1
#
_entry.id   AF-A0A1F3PIW0-F1
#
_cell.length_a   1.000
_cell.length_b   1.000
_cell.length_c   1.000
_cell.angle_alpha   90.00
_cell.angle_beta   90.00
_cell.angle_gamma   90.00
#
_symmetry.space_group_name_H-M   'P 1'
#
loop_
_entity.id
_entity.type
_entity.pdbx_description
1 polymer ?
#
loop_
_entity_poly.entity_id
_entity_poly.type
_entity_poly.pdbx_seq_one_letter_code
_entity_poly.pdbx_strand_id
1 'polypeptide(L)'
;MKKSIKYLLFSIIIGFLFIHMFQQITGMVFVRSLKGYITVLEKPKFDFIFWFDKSYQEKTDAYLNQEFGFRNWYVRLNNQIYFDFYNQAKANRVVVGKENFVYEKEYIYAYYGYDFIGEDKIKEKVYKLKMLRDTLNAMNKQLMIVMAPGKATFYPEYIPDRYVRKSDTTNGMIYEKFFKVYGLPYINFNSHFLKIKNSAPYKLFPKGGIHWSNYGEYYALDSMVNFMNKNFNYNMPEISFGKIELSTAKKRDGDLEEGMNLIFPFSNEILAYPELIIDEKNKTKPNAIVISDSFYWGIYGDGVSSKIFNYNTFWFYYKQFIYGWDYKTRADINLKEEIKKTDIIILMASEHNIMDLGRDFINEAFNLFYTEFDIPEEYNILFVKNNIKSDRKWYSIIKKEARETKQPLEKVLEKHAKWTLQESMKKKKRPMTREEKIQNVMNEIRNNPEWLNQVKIKASQRNISLDEMIKIDAEWLVNEENK
;
A
#
# COMPACT_ATOMS: atom_id res chain seq x y z
N MET A 1 55.09 16.48 -34.91
CA MET A 1 54.05 16.98 -33.96
C MET A 1 52.61 16.77 -34.45
N LYS A 2 52.14 17.40 -35.54
CA LYS A 2 50.72 17.29 -35.96
C LYS A 2 50.25 15.86 -36.31
N LYS A 3 51.08 15.04 -36.97
CA LYS A 3 50.74 13.63 -37.27
C LYS A 3 50.66 12.78 -36.00
N SER A 4 51.60 12.94 -35.09
CA SER A 4 51.64 12.23 -33.80
C SER A 4 50.41 12.50 -32.94
N ILE A 5 49.92 13.75 -32.93
CA ILE A 5 48.68 14.12 -32.22
C ILE A 5 47.45 13.42 -32.84
N LYS A 6 47.38 13.33 -34.17
CA LYS A 6 46.27 12.63 -34.85
C LYS A 6 46.25 11.15 -34.52
N TYR A 7 47.40 10.47 -34.54
CA TYR A 7 47.49 9.07 -34.15
C TYR A 7 47.11 8.85 -32.69
N LEU A 8 47.55 9.73 -31.78
CA LEU A 8 47.18 9.67 -30.38
C LEU A 8 45.65 9.80 -30.18
N LEU A 9 45.03 10.81 -30.80
CA LEU A 9 43.57 11.00 -30.73
C LEU A 9 42.81 9.81 -31.32
N PHE A 10 43.28 9.26 -32.44
CA PHE A 10 42.69 8.07 -33.03
C PHE A 10 42.80 6.85 -32.09
N SER A 11 43.98 6.61 -31.51
CA SER A 11 44.17 5.53 -30.53
C SER A 11 43.29 5.70 -29.29
N ILE A 12 43.07 6.94 -28.82
CA ILE A 12 42.14 7.22 -27.71
C ILE A 12 40.70 6.88 -28.10
N ILE A 13 40.25 7.29 -29.29
CA ILE A 13 38.89 6.99 -29.78
C ILE A 13 38.69 5.47 -29.90
N ILE A 14 39.63 4.78 -30.54
CA ILE A 14 39.60 3.32 -30.67
C ILE A 14 39.60 2.66 -29.29
N GLY A 15 40.47 3.09 -28.38
CA GLY A 15 40.51 2.60 -27.00
C GLY A 15 39.18 2.78 -26.29
N PHE A 16 38.54 3.94 -26.44
CA PHE A 16 37.23 4.23 -25.84
C PHE A 16 36.10 3.38 -26.42
N LEU A 17 36.13 3.06 -27.71
CA LEU A 17 35.15 2.15 -28.32
C LEU A 17 35.27 0.74 -27.74
N PHE A 18 36.50 0.24 -27.57
CA PHE A 18 36.74 -1.11 -27.08
C PHE A 18 36.73 -1.25 -25.54
N ILE A 19 36.78 -0.15 -24.78
CA ILE A 19 36.85 -0.21 -23.31
C ILE A 19 35.62 -0.90 -22.69
N HIS A 20 34.45 -0.70 -23.29
CA HIS A 20 33.19 -1.33 -22.90
C HIS A 20 33.25 -2.85 -23.07
N MET A 21 33.73 -3.29 -24.23
CA MET A 21 33.91 -4.71 -24.53
C MET A 21 34.97 -5.34 -23.63
N PHE A 22 36.08 -4.64 -23.40
CA PHE A 22 37.14 -5.07 -22.49
C PHE A 22 36.61 -5.29 -21.07
N GLN A 23 35.87 -4.33 -20.51
CA GLN A 23 35.30 -4.47 -19.16
C GLN A 23 34.22 -5.56 -19.10
N GLN A 24 33.39 -5.70 -20.14
CA GLN A 24 32.37 -6.75 -20.23
C GLN A 24 32.98 -8.17 -20.25
N ILE A 25 34.09 -8.36 -20.99
CA ILE A 25 34.75 -9.67 -21.13
C ILE A 25 35.57 -10.00 -19.89
N THR A 26 36.35 -9.03 -19.39
CA THR A 26 37.37 -9.31 -18.37
C THR A 26 36.87 -9.12 -16.95
N GLY A 27 35.88 -8.24 -16.73
CA GLY A 27 35.42 -7.86 -15.40
C GLY A 27 36.50 -7.22 -14.51
N MET A 28 37.69 -6.89 -15.05
CA MET A 28 38.83 -6.40 -14.27
C MET A 28 38.53 -5.10 -13.53
N VAL A 29 37.66 -4.26 -14.09
CA VAL A 29 37.14 -3.07 -13.42
C VAL A 29 35.78 -3.40 -12.84
N PHE A 30 35.72 -3.52 -11.52
CA PHE A 30 34.49 -3.73 -10.79
C PHE A 30 33.62 -2.46 -10.86
N VAL A 31 32.39 -2.61 -11.34
CA VAL A 31 31.40 -1.53 -11.35
C VAL A 31 30.22 -1.98 -10.49
N ARG A 32 29.94 -1.23 -9.43
CA ARG A 32 28.84 -1.52 -8.51
C ARG A 32 27.50 -1.52 -9.25
N SER A 33 26.70 -2.56 -9.01
CA SER A 33 25.33 -2.67 -9.52
C SER A 33 24.47 -1.47 -9.12
N LEU A 34 23.47 -1.17 -9.95
CA LEU A 34 22.45 -0.17 -9.63
C LEU A 34 21.49 -0.74 -8.57
N LYS A 35 20.98 0.13 -7.70
CA LYS A 35 19.93 -0.18 -6.73
C LYS A 35 18.56 0.18 -7.29
N GLY A 36 17.54 -0.59 -6.93
CA GLY A 36 16.16 -0.47 -7.43
C GLY A 36 15.70 -1.72 -8.17
N TYR A 37 14.43 -1.72 -8.61
CA TYR A 37 13.86 -2.83 -9.36
C TYR A 37 14.29 -2.75 -10.84
N ILE A 38 15.07 -3.73 -11.29
CA ILE A 38 15.52 -3.86 -12.69
C ILE A 38 15.18 -5.28 -13.14
N THR A 39 14.41 -5.42 -14.21
CA THR A 39 14.25 -6.72 -14.87
C THR A 39 15.52 -6.99 -15.67
N VAL A 40 16.34 -7.93 -15.22
CA VAL A 40 17.57 -8.33 -15.92
C VAL A 40 17.18 -9.29 -17.04
N LEU A 41 17.54 -8.95 -18.28
CA LEU A 41 17.44 -9.89 -19.38
C LEU A 41 18.53 -10.97 -19.25
N GLU A 42 18.15 -12.23 -19.46
CA GLU A 42 19.12 -13.32 -19.48
C GLU A 42 20.04 -13.19 -20.71
N LYS A 43 21.33 -13.48 -20.52
CA LYS A 43 22.30 -13.52 -21.61
C LYS A 43 21.91 -14.63 -22.60
N PRO A 44 21.65 -14.32 -23.88
CA PRO A 44 21.29 -15.34 -24.86
C PRO A 44 22.43 -16.35 -25.01
N LYS A 45 22.08 -17.64 -25.06
CA LYS A 45 23.02 -18.70 -25.43
C LYS A 45 23.11 -18.76 -26.96
N PHE A 46 24.33 -18.85 -27.46
CA PHE A 46 24.55 -19.01 -28.88
C PHE A 46 23.99 -20.34 -29.36
N ASP A 47 23.25 -20.30 -30.47
CA ASP A 47 22.67 -21.45 -31.13
C ASP A 47 22.61 -21.18 -32.64
N PHE A 48 22.96 -22.18 -33.43
CA PHE A 48 23.04 -22.04 -34.89
C PHE A 48 21.67 -21.89 -35.54
N ILE A 49 20.62 -22.51 -35.00
CA ILE A 49 19.25 -22.38 -35.51
C ILE A 49 18.76 -20.96 -35.25
N PHE A 50 18.96 -20.48 -34.01
CA PHE A 50 18.56 -19.12 -33.60
C PHE A 50 19.40 -18.01 -34.24
N TRP A 51 20.58 -18.32 -34.76
CA TRP A 51 21.39 -17.39 -35.54
C TRP A 51 20.77 -17.11 -36.91
N PHE A 52 20.30 -18.15 -37.61
CA PHE A 52 19.74 -17.99 -38.95
C PHE A 52 18.29 -17.49 -38.96
N ASP A 53 17.53 -17.68 -37.87
CA ASP A 53 16.18 -17.13 -37.72
C ASP A 53 16.11 -15.71 -37.14
N LYS A 54 17.29 -15.11 -36.84
CA LYS A 54 17.50 -13.77 -36.22
C LYS A 54 17.17 -13.64 -34.74
N SER A 55 16.60 -14.66 -34.10
CA SER A 55 16.16 -14.57 -32.71
C SER A 55 17.34 -14.44 -31.72
N TYR A 56 18.52 -14.98 -32.06
CA TYR A 56 19.73 -14.78 -31.27
C TYR A 56 20.18 -13.31 -31.30
N GLN A 57 20.19 -12.67 -32.46
CA GLN A 57 20.62 -11.29 -32.66
C GLN A 57 19.65 -10.34 -31.96
N GLU A 58 18.33 -10.52 -32.12
CA GLU A 58 17.33 -9.69 -31.46
C GLU A 58 17.43 -9.75 -29.94
N LYS A 59 17.58 -10.96 -29.37
CA LYS A 59 17.77 -11.13 -27.93
C LYS A 59 19.11 -10.59 -27.45
N THR A 60 20.16 -10.70 -28.26
CA THR A 60 21.51 -10.20 -27.93
C THR A 60 21.54 -8.67 -27.95
N ASP A 61 20.91 -8.04 -28.94
CA ASP A 61 20.76 -6.59 -29.00
C ASP A 61 19.94 -6.07 -27.82
N ALA A 62 18.83 -6.74 -27.49
CA ALA A 62 18.03 -6.39 -26.31
C ALA A 62 18.84 -6.51 -25.01
N TYR A 63 19.61 -7.59 -24.85
CA TYR A 63 20.51 -7.80 -23.71
C TYR A 63 21.61 -6.73 -23.64
N LEU A 64 22.34 -6.49 -24.73
CA LEU A 64 23.44 -5.52 -24.76
C LEU A 64 22.97 -4.08 -24.58
N ASN A 65 21.74 -3.74 -25.01
CA ASN A 65 21.13 -2.45 -24.70
C ASN A 65 20.88 -2.25 -23.19
N GLN A 66 20.76 -3.35 -22.43
CA GLN A 66 20.57 -3.32 -20.98
C GLN A 66 21.85 -3.63 -20.18
N GLU A 67 22.81 -4.35 -20.73
CA GLU A 67 23.96 -4.92 -20.02
C GLU A 67 25.22 -4.86 -20.91
N PHE A 68 25.77 -3.64 -21.07
CA PHE A 68 27.07 -3.40 -21.68
C PHE A 68 28.09 -2.90 -20.65
N GLY A 69 29.38 -3.08 -20.95
CA GLY A 69 30.42 -2.74 -20.00
C GLY A 69 30.40 -1.26 -19.61
N PHE A 70 30.67 -0.97 -18.34
CA PHE A 70 30.53 0.37 -17.73
C PHE A 70 29.12 1.01 -17.74
N ARG A 71 28.06 0.34 -18.21
CA ARG A 71 26.70 0.93 -18.21
C ARG A 71 26.31 1.52 -16.87
N ASN A 72 26.50 0.76 -15.79
CA ASN A 72 26.15 1.21 -14.43
C ASN A 72 26.95 2.45 -14.02
N TRP A 73 28.20 2.58 -14.46
CA TRP A 73 29.01 3.77 -14.21
C TRP A 73 28.45 4.99 -14.98
N TYR A 74 28.09 4.82 -16.25
CA TYR A 74 27.49 5.92 -17.04
C TYR A 74 26.14 6.37 -16.50
N VAL A 75 25.30 5.43 -16.02
CA VAL A 75 24.05 5.78 -15.34
C VAL A 75 24.34 6.62 -14.10
N ARG A 76 25.30 6.22 -13.26
CA ARG A 76 25.69 6.99 -12.07
C ARG A 76 26.25 8.36 -12.42
N LEU A 77 27.11 8.45 -13.45
CA LEU A 77 27.64 9.72 -13.94
C LEU A 77 26.52 10.66 -14.41
N ASN A 78 25.62 10.15 -15.24
CA ASN A 78 24.46 10.91 -15.68
C ASN A 78 23.63 11.38 -14.49
N ASN A 79 23.33 10.50 -13.53
CA ASN A 79 22.56 10.87 -12.34
C ASN A 79 23.28 11.94 -11.50
N GLN A 80 24.60 11.85 -11.35
CA GLN A 80 25.44 12.84 -10.66
C GLN A 80 25.37 14.21 -11.34
N ILE A 81 25.48 14.26 -12.67
CA ILE A 81 25.38 15.52 -13.43
C ILE A 81 24.01 16.18 -13.21
N TYR A 82 22.92 15.41 -13.29
CA TYR A 82 21.58 15.95 -13.05
C TYR A 82 21.38 16.43 -11.61
N PHE A 83 21.98 15.73 -10.65
CA PHE A 83 21.93 16.12 -9.25
C PHE A 83 22.69 17.43 -9.00
N ASP A 84 23.97 17.50 -9.38
CA ASP A 84 24.85 18.63 -9.07
C ASP A 84 24.48 19.92 -9.82
N PHE A 85 24.12 19.82 -11.11
CA PHE A 85 23.90 21.00 -11.95
C PHE A 85 22.44 21.40 -12.09
N TYR A 86 21.49 20.49 -11.81
CA TYR A 86 20.06 20.75 -12.04
C TYR A 86 19.19 20.53 -10.80
N ASN A 87 19.76 20.07 -9.68
CA ASN A 87 19.01 19.71 -8.47
C ASN A 87 17.86 18.73 -8.79
N GLN A 88 18.17 17.70 -9.58
CA GLN A 88 17.20 16.72 -10.07
C GLN A 88 17.66 15.29 -9.81
N ALA A 89 16.73 14.46 -9.33
CA ALA A 89 16.92 13.02 -9.25
C ALA A 89 16.42 12.37 -10.54
N LYS A 90 17.21 11.45 -11.10
CA LYS A 90 16.78 10.58 -12.22
C LYS A 90 16.10 9.29 -11.75
N ALA A 91 15.93 9.12 -10.44
CA ALA A 91 15.10 8.08 -9.84
C ALA A 91 13.62 8.46 -9.94
N ASN A 92 12.77 7.50 -10.30
CA ASN A 92 11.36 7.74 -10.50
C ASN A 92 10.70 8.24 -9.20
N ARG A 93 9.83 9.25 -9.31
CA ARG A 93 9.08 9.87 -8.20
C ARG A 93 9.91 10.55 -7.10
N VAL A 94 11.24 10.56 -7.21
CA VAL A 94 12.11 11.27 -6.26
C VAL A 94 12.17 12.76 -6.60
N VAL A 95 11.95 13.60 -5.59
CA VAL A 95 12.05 15.05 -5.65
C VAL A 95 13.23 15.47 -4.79
N VAL A 96 14.19 16.18 -5.40
CA VAL A 96 15.25 16.87 -4.65
C VAL A 96 14.70 18.22 -4.18
N GLY A 97 14.67 18.36 -2.86
CA GLY A 97 14.22 19.51 -2.11
C GLY A 97 15.29 20.58 -1.95
N LYS A 98 14.97 21.60 -1.15
CA LYS A 98 15.95 22.57 -0.68
C LYS A 98 16.97 21.86 0.20
N GLU A 99 18.20 22.37 0.20
CA GLU A 99 19.31 21.78 0.94
C GLU A 99 19.53 20.29 0.67
N ASN A 100 19.15 19.81 -0.52
CA ASN A 100 19.24 18.41 -0.93
C ASN A 100 18.40 17.43 -0.08
N PHE A 101 17.37 17.86 0.63
CA PHE A 101 16.41 16.91 1.23
C PHE A 101 15.67 16.17 0.13
N VAL A 102 15.64 14.84 0.16
CA VAL A 102 14.92 14.06 -0.86
C VAL A 102 13.57 13.57 -0.36
N TYR A 103 12.58 13.58 -1.24
CA TYR A 103 11.22 13.17 -0.97
C TYR A 103 10.71 12.25 -2.07
N GLU A 104 9.72 11.42 -1.77
CA GLU A 104 8.83 10.89 -2.78
C GLU A 104 7.69 11.89 -3.04
N LYS A 105 7.35 12.09 -4.31
CA LYS A 105 6.37 13.06 -4.77
C LYS A 105 5.00 12.89 -4.08
N GLU A 106 4.61 11.66 -3.85
CA GLU A 106 3.34 11.27 -3.22
C GLU A 106 3.21 11.78 -1.78
N TYR A 107 4.31 11.86 -1.01
CA TYR A 107 4.27 12.42 0.35
C TYR A 107 4.10 13.94 0.32
N ILE A 108 4.71 14.63 -0.64
CA ILE A 108 4.48 16.06 -0.86
C ILE A 108 2.99 16.28 -1.22
N TYR A 109 2.42 15.39 -2.02
CA TYR A 109 1.02 15.45 -2.39
C TYR A 109 0.08 15.28 -1.20
N ALA A 110 0.38 14.31 -0.33
CA ALA A 110 -0.38 14.07 0.88
C ALA A 110 -0.32 15.25 1.87
N TYR A 111 0.86 15.85 2.04
CA TYR A 111 1.06 17.04 2.87
C TYR A 111 0.21 18.23 2.40
N TYR A 112 0.19 18.51 1.10
CA TYR A 112 -0.60 19.59 0.52
C TYR A 112 -2.04 19.19 0.12
N GLY A 113 -2.48 17.98 0.46
CA GLY A 113 -3.83 17.49 0.16
C GLY A 113 -4.18 17.39 -1.33
N TYR A 114 -3.19 17.20 -2.21
CA TYR A 114 -3.42 16.96 -3.64
C TYR A 114 -4.13 15.63 -3.91
N ASP A 115 -3.97 14.67 -3.01
CA ASP A 115 -4.58 13.33 -3.03
C ASP A 115 -5.85 13.23 -2.16
N PHE A 116 -6.39 14.37 -1.70
CA PHE A 116 -7.53 14.36 -0.78
C PHE A 116 -8.76 13.69 -1.42
N ILE A 117 -9.21 12.59 -0.84
CA ILE A 117 -10.28 11.76 -1.43
C ILE A 117 -11.70 12.27 -1.13
N GLY A 118 -11.83 13.29 -0.28
CA GLY A 118 -13.09 13.89 0.13
C GLY A 118 -13.56 13.39 1.50
N GLU A 119 -14.18 14.30 2.27
CA GLU A 119 -14.57 14.05 3.65
C GLU A 119 -15.59 12.92 3.79
N ASP A 120 -16.57 12.90 2.90
CA ASP A 120 -17.66 11.92 2.88
C ASP A 120 -17.16 10.48 2.73
N LYS A 121 -16.17 10.24 1.85
CA LYS A 121 -15.57 8.90 1.65
C LYS A 121 -14.82 8.43 2.89
N ILE A 122 -14.06 9.34 3.51
CA ILE A 122 -13.33 9.02 4.74
C ILE A 122 -14.32 8.74 5.87
N LYS A 123 -15.36 9.58 6.03
CA LYS A 123 -16.39 9.39 7.06
C LYS A 123 -17.03 8.00 6.98
N GLU A 124 -17.41 7.57 5.78
CA GLU A 124 -18.00 6.25 5.56
C GLU A 124 -17.03 5.12 5.89
N LYS A 125 -15.77 5.20 5.42
CA LYS A 125 -14.75 4.20 5.73
C LYS A 125 -14.49 4.10 7.23
N VAL A 126 -14.40 5.23 7.92
CA VAL A 126 -14.18 5.27 9.38
C VAL A 126 -15.41 4.77 10.14
N TYR A 127 -16.64 5.06 9.69
CA TYR A 127 -17.85 4.51 10.30
C TYR A 127 -17.89 2.98 10.17
N LYS A 128 -17.56 2.44 8.98
CA LYS A 128 -17.42 1.00 8.76
C LYS A 128 -16.36 0.40 9.70
N LEU A 129 -15.23 1.08 9.85
CA LEU A 129 -14.17 0.66 10.76
C LEU A 129 -14.61 0.66 12.23
N LYS A 130 -15.44 1.64 12.65
CA LYS A 130 -16.06 1.66 13.97
C LYS A 130 -16.95 0.43 14.18
N MET A 131 -17.78 0.08 13.22
CA MET A 131 -18.62 -1.12 13.31
C MET A 131 -17.77 -2.40 13.44
N LEU A 132 -16.75 -2.53 12.58
CA LEU A 132 -15.81 -3.65 12.67
C LEU A 132 -15.11 -3.70 14.03
N ARG A 133 -14.67 -2.56 14.56
CA ARG A 133 -14.06 -2.45 15.90
C ARG A 133 -15.02 -2.93 16.99
N ASP A 134 -16.29 -2.55 16.94
CA ASP A 134 -17.27 -2.96 17.95
C ASP A 134 -17.50 -4.47 17.92
N THR A 135 -17.58 -5.07 16.73
CA THR A 135 -17.68 -6.53 16.57
C THR A 135 -16.44 -7.24 17.10
N LEU A 136 -15.24 -6.75 16.78
CA LEU A 136 -13.98 -7.32 17.29
C LEU A 136 -13.93 -7.23 18.82
N ASN A 137 -14.31 -6.10 19.40
CA ASN A 137 -14.36 -5.92 20.86
C ASN A 137 -15.33 -6.91 21.53
N ALA A 138 -16.50 -7.16 20.93
CA ALA A 138 -17.45 -8.16 21.41
C ALA A 138 -16.89 -9.59 21.38
N MET A 139 -15.87 -9.83 20.55
CA MET A 139 -15.11 -11.08 20.48
C MET A 139 -13.83 -11.06 21.34
N ASN A 140 -13.66 -10.08 22.23
CA ASN A 140 -12.46 -9.82 23.02
C ASN A 140 -11.18 -9.60 22.18
N LYS A 141 -11.33 -9.05 20.97
CA LYS A 141 -10.23 -8.70 20.07
C LYS A 141 -10.10 -7.19 19.97
N GLN A 142 -8.87 -6.71 19.90
CA GLN A 142 -8.57 -5.29 19.84
C GLN A 142 -8.27 -4.86 18.41
N LEU A 143 -8.55 -3.60 18.12
CA LEU A 143 -8.15 -2.94 16.88
C LEU A 143 -7.36 -1.69 17.27
N MET A 144 -6.25 -1.41 16.59
CA MET A 144 -5.47 -0.19 16.77
C MET A 144 -5.12 0.41 15.41
N ILE A 145 -5.19 1.74 15.32
CA ILE A 145 -4.82 2.47 14.11
C ILE A 145 -3.52 3.24 14.35
N VAL A 146 -2.58 3.15 13.43
CA VAL A 146 -1.31 3.88 13.48
C VAL A 146 -1.16 4.72 12.23
N MET A 147 -1.18 6.04 12.40
CA MET A 147 -0.79 6.96 11.33
C MET A 147 0.71 7.16 11.42
N ALA A 148 1.46 6.44 10.60
CA ALA A 148 2.91 6.59 10.52
C ALA A 148 3.25 7.98 9.95
N PRO A 149 4.34 8.61 10.42
CA PRO A 149 4.63 9.99 10.06
C PRO A 149 5.10 10.08 8.60
N GLY A 150 4.94 11.27 8.01
CA GLY A 150 5.46 11.59 6.69
C GLY A 150 6.58 12.62 6.76
N LYS A 151 7.63 12.39 5.97
CA LYS A 151 8.77 13.33 5.89
C LYS A 151 8.34 14.72 5.40
N ALA A 152 7.34 14.80 4.52
CA ALA A 152 6.80 16.07 4.03
C ALA A 152 6.14 16.88 5.15
N THR A 153 5.36 16.24 6.04
CA THR A 153 4.85 16.89 7.27
C THR A 153 5.96 17.22 8.27
N PHE A 154 6.97 16.38 8.41
CA PHE A 154 8.05 16.61 9.38
C PHE A 154 9.01 17.73 8.96
N TYR A 155 9.29 17.84 7.66
CA TYR A 155 10.19 18.83 7.06
C TYR A 155 9.54 19.56 5.87
N PRO A 156 8.45 20.32 6.05
CA PRO A 156 7.83 21.06 4.96
C PRO A 156 8.70 22.21 4.45
N GLU A 157 9.60 22.74 5.28
CA GLU A 157 10.48 23.86 4.97
C GLU A 157 11.45 23.57 3.81
N TYR A 158 11.79 22.30 3.57
CA TYR A 158 12.69 21.91 2.48
C TYR A 158 11.96 21.45 1.21
N ILE A 159 10.62 21.53 1.17
CA ILE A 159 9.88 21.23 -0.05
C ILE A 159 10.12 22.34 -1.09
N PRO A 160 10.37 22.02 -2.39
CA PRO A 160 10.52 23.04 -3.42
C PRO A 160 9.26 23.90 -3.60
N ASP A 161 9.44 25.20 -3.82
CA ASP A 161 8.34 26.17 -3.88
C ASP A 161 7.29 25.84 -4.95
N ARG A 162 7.70 25.16 -6.04
CA ARG A 162 6.79 24.72 -7.12
C ARG A 162 5.69 23.75 -6.68
N TYR A 163 5.81 23.12 -5.51
CA TYR A 163 4.77 22.24 -4.94
C TYR A 163 3.92 22.92 -3.89
N VAL A 164 4.32 24.11 -3.42
CA VAL A 164 3.62 24.80 -2.33
C VAL A 164 2.20 25.13 -2.76
N ARG A 165 1.24 24.72 -1.93
CA ARG A 165 -0.18 25.03 -2.12
C ARG A 165 -0.80 25.42 -0.79
N LYS A 166 -1.74 26.36 -0.84
CA LYS A 166 -2.69 26.56 0.25
C LYS A 166 -3.74 25.45 0.18
N SER A 167 -3.64 24.48 1.07
CA SER A 167 -4.71 23.50 1.31
C SER A 167 -5.07 23.55 2.78
N ASP A 168 -6.37 23.63 3.05
CA ASP A 168 -6.90 23.66 4.41
C ASP A 168 -7.20 22.25 4.94
N THR A 169 -7.07 21.21 4.09
CA THR A 169 -7.48 19.85 4.41
C THR A 169 -6.58 18.79 3.75
N THR A 170 -6.27 17.74 4.51
CA THR A 170 -5.60 16.52 4.02
C THR A 170 -6.39 15.27 4.42
N ASN A 171 -6.06 14.13 3.81
CA ASN A 171 -6.63 12.85 4.20
C ASN A 171 -6.40 12.58 5.70
N GLY A 172 -5.15 12.76 6.17
CA GLY A 172 -4.78 12.52 7.57
C GLY A 172 -5.60 13.34 8.57
N MET A 173 -5.83 14.64 8.29
CA MET A 173 -6.64 15.52 9.15
C MET A 173 -8.09 15.01 9.29
N ILE A 174 -8.69 14.56 8.19
CA ILE A 174 -10.08 14.10 8.19
C ILE A 174 -10.21 12.70 8.82
N TYR A 175 -9.25 11.80 8.59
CA TYR A 175 -9.21 10.52 9.30
C TYR A 175 -9.10 10.74 10.81
N GLU A 176 -8.16 11.58 11.27
CA GLU A 176 -8.01 11.89 12.69
C GLU A 176 -9.28 12.51 13.29
N LYS A 177 -9.93 13.44 12.57
CA LYS A 177 -11.23 14.01 12.97
C LYS A 177 -12.25 12.91 13.25
N PHE A 178 -12.45 11.98 12.31
CA PHE A 178 -13.46 10.93 12.48
C PHE A 178 -13.04 9.83 13.45
N PHE A 179 -11.75 9.54 13.62
CA PHE A 179 -11.30 8.64 14.69
C PHE A 179 -11.70 9.19 16.07
N LYS A 180 -11.53 10.49 16.29
CA LYS A 180 -11.98 11.17 17.53
C LYS A 180 -13.50 11.10 17.68
N VAL A 181 -14.25 11.44 16.63
CA VAL A 181 -15.74 11.43 16.66
C VAL A 181 -16.29 10.03 16.98
N TYR A 182 -15.70 8.98 16.42
CA TYR A 182 -16.16 7.60 16.59
C TYR A 182 -15.46 6.83 17.71
N GLY A 183 -14.60 7.50 18.50
CA GLY A 183 -13.88 6.90 19.62
C GLY A 183 -13.02 5.70 19.20
N LEU A 184 -12.38 5.76 18.03
CA LEU A 184 -11.46 4.72 17.58
C LEU A 184 -10.10 4.89 18.27
N PRO A 185 -9.44 3.80 18.68
CA PRO A 185 -8.09 3.85 19.24
C PRO A 185 -7.05 4.08 18.14
N TYR A 186 -6.36 5.22 18.19
CA TYR A 186 -5.30 5.54 17.23
C TYR A 186 -4.10 6.27 17.86
N ILE A 187 -2.94 6.16 17.21
CA ILE A 187 -1.79 7.05 17.40
C ILE A 187 -1.53 7.82 16.12
N ASN A 188 -1.35 9.14 16.24
CA ASN A 188 -0.88 9.97 15.13
C ASN A 188 0.59 10.39 15.33
N PHE A 189 1.50 9.73 14.62
CA PHE A 189 2.92 10.02 14.72
C PHE A 189 3.35 11.28 13.97
N ASN A 190 2.56 11.82 13.03
CA ASN A 190 2.84 13.15 12.47
C ASN A 190 2.83 14.20 13.58
N SER A 191 1.72 14.26 14.33
CA SER A 191 1.56 15.18 15.45
C SER A 191 2.55 14.88 16.59
N HIS A 192 2.84 13.61 16.86
CA HIS A 192 3.77 13.24 17.92
C HIS A 192 5.20 13.67 17.59
N PHE A 193 5.70 13.35 16.39
CA PHE A 193 7.08 13.65 15.98
C PHE A 193 7.29 15.16 15.88
N LEU A 194 6.32 15.91 15.36
CA LEU A 194 6.40 17.37 15.33
C LEU A 194 6.55 18.00 16.71
N LYS A 195 5.83 17.48 17.73
CA LYS A 195 5.92 17.97 19.11
C LYS A 195 7.33 17.80 19.69
N ILE A 196 8.01 16.72 19.33
CA ILE A 196 9.36 16.41 19.84
C ILE A 196 10.48 16.80 18.86
N LYS A 197 10.18 17.42 17.70
CA LYS A 197 11.14 17.71 16.63
C LYS A 197 12.40 18.44 17.14
N ASN A 198 12.24 19.38 18.07
CA ASN A 198 13.33 20.19 18.61
C ASN A 198 13.93 19.64 19.91
N SER A 199 13.31 18.66 20.55
CA SER A 199 13.74 18.10 21.84
C SER A 199 14.25 16.67 21.74
N ALA A 200 13.99 15.97 20.63
CA ALA A 200 14.51 14.63 20.40
C ALA A 200 16.04 14.66 20.34
N PRO A 201 16.74 13.78 21.08
CA PRO A 201 18.21 13.75 21.11
C PRO A 201 18.81 13.35 19.76
N TYR A 202 18.05 12.64 18.93
CA TYR A 202 18.48 12.17 17.61
C TYR A 202 17.41 12.46 16.56
N LYS A 203 17.84 12.54 15.30
CA LYS A 203 16.97 12.86 14.18
C LYS A 203 15.93 11.77 13.99
N LEU A 204 14.66 12.17 13.84
CA LEU A 204 13.54 11.25 13.64
C LEU A 204 13.33 10.89 12.18
N PHE A 205 13.79 11.74 11.25
CA PHE A 205 13.77 11.50 9.82
C PHE A 205 15.14 11.79 9.20
N PRO A 206 15.63 10.91 8.31
CA PRO A 206 16.85 11.11 7.60
C PRO A 206 16.66 12.06 6.42
N LYS A 207 17.73 12.77 6.04
CA LYS A 207 17.80 13.61 4.85
C LYS A 207 17.73 12.79 3.56
N GLY A 208 18.41 11.64 3.53
CA GLY A 208 18.58 10.77 2.36
C GLY A 208 17.51 9.70 2.15
N GLY A 209 16.58 9.51 3.10
CA GLY A 209 15.55 8.47 3.01
C GLY A 209 14.12 8.99 3.14
N ILE A 210 13.13 8.17 2.77
CA ILE A 210 11.69 8.50 2.88
C ILE A 210 11.06 8.02 4.20
N HIS A 211 11.61 6.96 4.78
CA HIS A 211 11.15 6.40 6.05
C HIS A 211 11.61 7.25 7.23
N TRP A 212 11.00 7.04 8.41
CA TRP A 212 11.60 7.48 9.67
C TRP A 212 13.01 6.89 9.81
N SER A 213 13.86 7.53 10.60
CA SER A 213 15.14 6.94 11.00
C SER A 213 14.92 5.67 11.82
N ASN A 214 15.93 4.81 11.93
CA ASN A 214 15.87 3.65 12.83
C ASN A 214 15.56 4.05 14.30
N TYR A 215 16.14 5.16 14.80
CA TYR A 215 15.77 5.72 16.10
C TYR A 215 14.29 6.11 16.19
N GLY A 216 13.77 6.81 15.17
CA GLY A 216 12.36 7.21 15.11
C GLY A 216 11.41 6.01 15.04
N GLU A 217 11.80 4.97 14.29
CA GLU A 217 11.05 3.70 14.20
C GLU A 217 10.91 3.03 15.57
N TYR A 218 12.00 2.90 16.31
CA TYR A 218 11.98 2.25 17.62
C TYR A 218 11.29 3.09 18.68
N TYR A 219 11.39 4.42 18.60
CA TYR A 219 10.59 5.33 19.42
C TYR A 219 9.08 5.17 19.15
N ALA A 220 8.71 5.01 17.88
CA ALA A 220 7.33 4.74 17.51
C ALA A 220 6.85 3.37 18.02
N LEU A 221 7.70 2.34 17.94
CA LEU A 221 7.38 1.01 18.47
C LEU A 221 7.15 1.05 19.99
N ASP A 222 8.02 1.69 20.77
CA ASP A 222 7.83 1.89 22.21
C ASP A 222 6.50 2.60 22.51
N SER A 223 6.21 3.67 21.77
CA SER A 223 4.93 4.39 21.89
C SER A 223 3.71 3.51 21.57
N MET A 224 3.83 2.61 20.57
CA MET A 224 2.77 1.65 20.23
C MET A 224 2.55 0.64 21.35
N VAL A 225 3.61 0.08 21.93
CA VAL A 225 3.55 -0.84 23.06
C VAL A 225 2.90 -0.18 24.28
N ASN A 226 3.35 1.02 24.63
CA ASN A 226 2.78 1.79 25.74
C ASN A 226 1.29 2.12 25.51
N PHE A 227 0.90 2.43 24.27
CA PHE A 227 -0.49 2.63 23.92
C PHE A 227 -1.32 1.35 24.10
N MET A 228 -0.81 0.20 23.67
CA MET A 228 -1.49 -1.09 23.82
C MET A 228 -1.64 -1.47 25.29
N ASN A 229 -0.60 -1.30 26.10
CA ASN A 229 -0.65 -1.51 27.56
C ASN A 229 -1.73 -0.63 28.20
N LYS A 230 -1.77 0.67 27.86
CA LYS A 230 -2.69 1.62 28.47
C LYS A 230 -4.14 1.47 28.01
N ASN A 231 -4.39 1.29 26.71
CA ASN A 231 -5.74 1.34 26.15
C ASN A 231 -6.43 -0.04 26.09
N PHE A 232 -5.65 -1.11 26.10
CA PHE A 232 -6.17 -2.48 25.99
C PHE A 232 -5.85 -3.35 27.21
N ASN A 233 -5.23 -2.76 28.25
CA ASN A 233 -4.87 -3.43 29.49
C ASN A 233 -3.98 -4.66 29.28
N TYR A 234 -3.05 -4.57 28.32
CA TYR A 234 -1.99 -5.57 28.17
C TYR A 234 -0.84 -5.31 29.15
N ASN A 235 -0.05 -6.35 29.40
CA ASN A 235 1.24 -6.28 30.08
C ASN A 235 2.33 -6.76 29.12
N MET A 236 2.57 -5.99 28.06
CA MET A 236 3.49 -6.33 26.98
C MET A 236 4.96 -6.13 27.38
N PRO A 237 5.90 -6.75 26.65
CA PRO A 237 7.34 -6.53 26.84
C PRO A 237 7.72 -5.06 26.83
N GLU A 238 8.57 -4.65 27.77
CA GLU A 238 9.02 -3.26 27.88
C GLU A 238 10.20 -2.99 26.95
N ILE A 239 10.17 -1.86 26.25
CA ILE A 239 11.21 -1.47 25.31
C ILE A 239 12.05 -0.36 25.93
N SER A 240 13.37 -0.52 25.87
CA SER A 240 14.32 0.53 26.25
C SER A 240 15.50 0.55 25.28
N PHE A 241 16.21 1.69 25.26
CA PHE A 241 17.36 1.88 24.39
C PHE A 241 18.66 1.68 25.19
N GLY A 242 19.48 0.74 24.71
CA GLY A 242 20.81 0.48 25.21
C GLY A 242 21.84 1.41 24.60
N LYS A 243 22.97 0.84 24.17
CA LYS A 243 24.04 1.61 23.53
C LYS A 243 23.54 2.23 22.22
N ILE A 244 23.91 3.48 21.99
CA ILE A 244 23.61 4.20 20.74
C ILE A 244 24.84 4.17 19.84
N GLU A 245 24.71 3.59 18.65
CA GLU A 245 25.71 3.74 17.59
C GLU A 245 25.38 4.97 16.73
N LEU A 246 26.37 5.81 16.47
CA LEU A 246 26.26 6.95 15.55
C LEU A 246 26.98 6.62 14.24
N SER A 247 26.29 6.80 13.12
CA SER A 247 26.84 6.52 11.79
C SER A 247 26.13 7.36 10.73
N THR A 248 26.75 7.47 9.55
CA THR A 248 25.99 7.80 8.33
C THR A 248 24.90 6.75 8.07
N ALA A 249 23.96 7.09 7.17
CA ALA A 249 22.79 6.28 6.88
C ALA A 249 23.12 4.80 6.65
N LYS A 250 22.47 3.94 7.43
CA LYS A 250 22.44 2.48 7.31
C LYS A 250 21.01 2.01 7.04
N LYS A 251 20.87 0.72 6.74
CA LYS A 251 19.58 0.05 6.57
C LYS A 251 18.71 0.82 5.57
N ARG A 252 17.59 1.39 6.03
CA ARG A 252 16.57 2.05 5.22
C ARG A 252 16.61 3.57 5.33
N ASP A 253 17.50 4.11 6.15
CA ASP A 253 17.57 5.54 6.40
C ASP A 253 18.09 6.33 5.19
N GLY A 254 18.76 5.66 4.25
CA GLY A 254 19.28 6.25 3.00
C GLY A 254 18.61 5.70 1.75
N ASP A 255 17.41 5.11 1.83
CA ASP A 255 16.81 4.37 0.73
C ASP A 255 16.61 5.16 -0.57
N LEU A 256 16.21 6.44 -0.49
CA LEU A 256 16.11 7.31 -1.66
C LEU A 256 17.49 7.68 -2.22
N GLU A 257 18.46 8.04 -1.37
CA GLU A 257 19.84 8.32 -1.78
C GLU A 257 20.46 7.12 -2.51
N GLU A 258 20.24 5.93 -1.97
CA GLU A 258 20.65 4.67 -2.58
C GLU A 258 19.98 4.43 -3.93
N GLY A 259 18.67 4.65 -4.03
CA GLY A 259 17.89 4.52 -5.26
C GLY A 259 18.25 5.56 -6.34
N MET A 260 18.78 6.72 -5.94
CA MET A 260 19.28 7.74 -6.87
C MET A 260 20.53 7.30 -7.63
N ASN A 261 21.25 6.28 -7.11
CA ASN A 261 22.45 5.75 -7.75
C ASN A 261 23.43 6.87 -8.15
N LEU A 262 23.81 7.73 -7.20
CA LEU A 262 24.85 8.74 -7.43
C LEU A 262 26.25 8.10 -7.39
N ILE A 263 27.26 8.85 -7.85
CA ILE A 263 28.67 8.45 -7.70
C ILE A 263 29.12 8.75 -6.26
N PHE A 264 28.82 9.95 -5.79
CA PHE A 264 29.15 10.39 -4.44
C PHE A 264 27.87 10.47 -3.59
N PRO A 265 27.90 10.00 -2.34
CA PRO A 265 26.82 10.26 -1.40
C PRO A 265 26.69 11.77 -1.18
N PHE A 266 25.46 12.27 -1.06
CA PHE A 266 25.21 13.68 -0.78
C PHE A 266 24.85 13.92 0.69
N SER A 267 24.42 12.87 1.39
CA SER A 267 24.06 12.93 2.80
C SER A 267 25.21 12.42 3.67
N ASN A 268 25.91 13.34 4.34
CA ASN A 268 26.85 13.02 5.41
C ASN A 268 26.18 13.13 6.80
N GLU A 269 24.86 12.98 6.84
CA GLU A 269 24.09 13.10 8.06
C GLU A 269 24.40 11.94 9.02
N ILE A 270 24.73 12.29 10.28
CA ILE A 270 24.90 11.32 11.35
C ILE A 270 23.55 11.01 11.98
N LEU A 271 23.23 9.72 12.04
CA LEU A 271 21.98 9.15 12.55
C LEU A 271 22.29 8.18 13.70
N ALA A 272 21.27 7.93 14.52
CA ALA A 272 21.37 7.06 15.68
C ALA A 272 20.75 5.69 15.41
N TYR A 273 21.50 4.66 15.77
CA TYR A 273 21.13 3.25 15.71
C TYR A 273 21.16 2.69 17.14
N PRO A 274 20.07 2.88 17.91
CA PRO A 274 19.97 2.32 19.25
C PRO A 274 19.94 0.79 19.25
N GLU A 275 20.67 0.18 20.18
CA GLU A 275 20.42 -1.20 20.58
C GLU A 275 19.08 -1.30 21.30
N LEU A 276 18.21 -2.21 20.87
CA LEU A 276 16.95 -2.48 21.55
C LEU A 276 17.12 -3.50 22.68
N ILE A 277 16.77 -3.08 23.88
CA ILE A 277 16.64 -3.94 25.05
C ILE A 277 15.15 -4.17 25.27
N ILE A 278 14.73 -5.44 25.24
CA ILE A 278 13.33 -5.84 25.39
C ILE A 278 13.22 -6.75 26.61
N ASP A 279 12.53 -6.28 27.66
CA ASP A 279 12.27 -7.09 28.85
C ASP A 279 10.97 -7.87 28.67
N GLU A 280 11.12 -9.18 28.51
CA GLU A 280 10.03 -10.13 28.32
C GLU A 280 9.58 -10.80 29.63
N LYS A 281 10.23 -10.51 30.76
CA LYS A 281 10.03 -11.22 32.03
C LYS A 281 8.66 -10.90 32.64
N ASN A 282 7.86 -11.94 32.87
CA ASN A 282 6.49 -11.83 33.39
C ASN A 282 5.58 -10.96 32.50
N LYS A 283 5.81 -10.97 31.18
CA LYS A 283 5.06 -10.21 30.18
C LYS A 283 4.22 -11.12 29.29
N THR A 284 3.15 -10.56 28.74
CA THR A 284 2.23 -11.24 27.82
C THR A 284 2.41 -10.68 26.42
N LYS A 285 2.63 -11.55 25.45
CA LYS A 285 2.72 -11.20 24.03
C LYS A 285 1.41 -11.54 23.32
N PRO A 286 0.58 -10.56 22.92
CA PRO A 286 -0.63 -10.85 22.17
C PRO A 286 -0.30 -11.38 20.77
N ASN A 287 -1.22 -12.14 20.20
CA ASN A 287 -1.22 -12.49 18.79
C ASN A 287 -1.67 -11.29 17.96
N ALA A 288 -0.86 -10.88 16.99
CA ALA A 288 -1.07 -9.68 16.19
C ALA A 288 -1.10 -9.96 14.68
N ILE A 289 -2.08 -9.36 14.02
CA ILE A 289 -2.06 -9.08 12.58
C ILE A 289 -1.68 -7.61 12.40
N VAL A 290 -0.58 -7.34 11.70
CA VAL A 290 -0.20 -5.98 11.33
C VAL A 290 -0.39 -5.80 9.82
N ILE A 291 -1.33 -4.94 9.45
CA ILE A 291 -1.59 -4.57 8.06
C ILE A 291 -0.94 -3.21 7.84
N SER A 292 0.13 -3.18 7.06
CA SER A 292 0.94 -1.99 6.89
C SER A 292 1.56 -1.90 5.50
N ASP A 293 2.07 -0.71 5.20
CA ASP A 293 3.00 -0.47 4.13
C ASP A 293 4.45 -0.65 4.60
N SER A 294 5.39 -0.05 3.86
CA SER A 294 6.82 -0.21 4.09
C SER A 294 7.29 0.34 5.43
N PHE A 295 6.52 1.15 6.16
CA PHE A 295 6.95 1.67 7.46
C PHE A 295 7.11 0.60 8.53
N TYR A 296 6.44 -0.56 8.40
CA TYR A 296 6.57 -1.65 9.38
C TYR A 296 7.75 -2.60 9.10
N TRP A 297 8.41 -2.49 7.95
CA TRP A 297 9.46 -3.42 7.53
C TRP A 297 10.69 -3.43 8.44
N GLY A 298 11.06 -2.33 9.08
CA GLY A 298 12.22 -2.34 9.98
C GLY A 298 11.89 -3.09 11.27
N ILE A 299 10.72 -2.80 11.87
CA ILE A 299 10.19 -3.52 13.04
C ILE A 299 10.07 -5.04 12.79
N TYR A 300 9.55 -5.44 11.63
CA TYR A 300 9.40 -6.85 11.27
C TYR A 300 10.74 -7.49 10.88
N GLY A 301 11.46 -6.87 9.96
CA GLY A 301 12.68 -7.41 9.34
C GLY A 301 13.87 -7.50 10.29
N ASP A 302 13.95 -6.62 11.29
CA ASP A 302 14.95 -6.72 12.36
C ASP A 302 14.60 -7.82 13.40
N GLY A 303 13.46 -8.52 13.23
CA GLY A 303 13.01 -9.54 14.16
C GLY A 303 12.50 -8.99 15.50
N VAL A 304 12.23 -7.69 15.58
CA VAL A 304 11.77 -7.03 16.80
C VAL A 304 10.31 -7.40 17.09
N SER A 305 9.47 -7.49 16.06
CA SER A 305 8.05 -7.84 16.20
C SER A 305 7.82 -9.18 16.91
N SER A 306 8.68 -10.19 16.72
CA SER A 306 8.55 -11.50 17.38
C SER A 306 8.92 -11.49 18.87
N LYS A 307 9.64 -10.46 19.32
CA LYS A 307 9.90 -10.21 20.74
C LYS A 307 8.72 -9.52 21.42
N ILE A 308 7.87 -8.82 20.67
CA ILE A 308 6.71 -8.08 21.19
C ILE A 308 5.40 -8.87 21.06
N PHE A 309 5.25 -9.65 19.99
CA PHE A 309 4.05 -10.43 19.67
C PHE A 309 4.36 -11.92 19.59
N ASN A 310 3.43 -12.78 20.01
CA ASN A 310 3.60 -14.22 19.99
C ASN A 310 3.38 -14.76 18.57
N TYR A 311 2.16 -14.64 18.06
CA TYR A 311 1.86 -14.77 16.64
C TYR A 311 1.99 -13.41 15.98
N ASN A 312 2.93 -13.20 15.07
CA ASN A 312 3.15 -11.90 14.43
C ASN A 312 3.10 -12.04 12.90
N THR A 313 1.97 -11.68 12.32
CA THR A 313 1.82 -11.70 10.85
C THR A 313 1.90 -10.29 10.31
N PHE A 314 2.67 -10.13 9.23
CA PHE A 314 2.77 -8.88 8.51
C PHE A 314 2.09 -9.00 7.16
N TRP A 315 1.01 -8.24 6.98
CA TRP A 315 0.22 -8.19 5.77
C TRP A 315 0.65 -6.98 4.96
N PHE A 316 1.73 -7.14 4.20
CA PHE A 316 2.35 -6.07 3.44
C PHE A 316 1.41 -5.61 2.30
N TYR A 317 0.98 -4.35 2.39
CA TYR A 317 -0.01 -3.73 1.51
C TYR A 317 -1.33 -4.50 1.39
N TYR A 318 -1.65 -5.39 2.34
CA TYR A 318 -2.75 -6.36 2.23
C TYR A 318 -2.69 -7.25 0.97
N LYS A 319 -1.50 -7.40 0.37
CA LYS A 319 -1.27 -8.22 -0.84
C LYS A 319 -0.47 -9.47 -0.53
N GLN A 320 0.45 -9.36 0.41
CA GLN A 320 1.33 -10.44 0.84
C GLN A 320 1.10 -10.69 2.32
N PHE A 321 0.95 -11.96 2.66
CA PHE A 321 0.94 -12.46 4.02
C PHE A 321 2.34 -12.97 4.35
N ILE A 322 2.92 -12.51 5.44
CA ILE A 322 4.28 -12.84 5.84
C ILE A 322 4.28 -13.33 7.29
N TYR A 323 4.78 -14.55 7.49
CA TYR A 323 4.96 -15.15 8.81
C TYR A 323 6.29 -15.92 8.88
N GLY A 324 7.30 -15.32 9.50
CA GLY A 324 8.66 -15.84 9.49
C GLY A 324 9.20 -15.87 8.05
N TRP A 325 9.47 -17.07 7.55
CA TRP A 325 9.92 -17.31 6.17
C TRP A 325 8.79 -17.72 5.21
N ASP A 326 7.55 -17.80 5.70
CA ASP A 326 6.38 -18.14 4.89
C ASP A 326 5.82 -16.87 4.22
N TYR A 327 5.83 -16.86 2.89
CA TYR A 327 5.33 -15.77 2.06
C TYR A 327 4.19 -16.29 1.19
N LYS A 328 2.98 -15.76 1.42
CA LYS A 328 1.77 -16.14 0.71
C LYS A 328 1.10 -14.93 0.09
N THR A 329 0.32 -15.15 -0.96
CA THR A 329 -0.53 -14.08 -1.48
C THR A 329 -1.77 -13.95 -0.61
N ARG A 330 -2.39 -12.76 -0.59
CA ARG A 330 -3.65 -12.56 0.14
C ARG A 330 -4.72 -13.58 -0.27
N ALA A 331 -4.79 -13.96 -1.54
CA ALA A 331 -5.79 -14.90 -2.05
C ALA A 331 -5.70 -16.30 -1.41
N ASP A 332 -4.51 -16.70 -0.96
CA ASP A 332 -4.27 -18.03 -0.38
C ASP A 332 -4.63 -18.13 1.11
N ILE A 333 -5.07 -17.01 1.71
CA ILE A 333 -5.29 -16.90 3.15
C ILE A 333 -6.79 -16.88 3.48
N ASN A 334 -7.19 -17.69 4.45
CA ASN A 334 -8.54 -17.61 5.02
C ASN A 334 -8.60 -16.51 6.10
N LEU A 335 -9.14 -15.35 5.73
CA LEU A 335 -9.22 -14.18 6.62
C LEU A 335 -9.96 -14.46 7.94
N LYS A 336 -11.03 -15.25 7.88
CA LYS A 336 -11.84 -15.58 9.07
C LYS A 336 -11.03 -16.38 10.09
N GLU A 337 -10.26 -17.36 9.61
CA GLU A 337 -9.38 -18.15 10.48
C GLU A 337 -8.23 -17.34 11.05
N GLU A 338 -7.67 -16.40 10.28
CA GLU A 338 -6.62 -15.50 10.77
C GLU A 338 -7.14 -14.53 11.84
N ILE A 339 -8.33 -13.94 11.65
CA ILE A 339 -8.96 -13.09 12.67
C ILE A 339 -9.24 -13.87 13.96
N LYS A 340 -9.66 -15.15 13.87
CA LYS A 340 -9.91 -15.99 15.05
C LYS A 340 -8.66 -16.17 15.91
N LYS A 341 -7.49 -16.39 15.30
CA LYS A 341 -6.20 -16.59 15.99
C LYS A 341 -5.63 -15.31 16.64
N THR A 342 -6.19 -14.16 16.29
CA THR A 342 -5.60 -12.85 16.58
C THR A 342 -6.23 -12.20 17.81
N ASP A 343 -5.41 -11.62 18.67
CA ASP A 343 -5.85 -10.83 19.83
C ASP A 343 -5.95 -9.35 19.47
N ILE A 344 -5.04 -8.85 18.62
CA ILE A 344 -5.02 -7.46 18.17
C ILE A 344 -4.75 -7.32 16.67
N ILE A 345 -5.51 -6.45 16.02
CA ILE A 345 -5.32 -6.05 14.63
C ILE A 345 -4.78 -4.63 14.60
N ILE A 346 -3.64 -4.42 13.94
CA ILE A 346 -2.98 -3.11 13.81
C ILE A 346 -3.06 -2.67 12.36
N LEU A 347 -3.77 -1.56 12.11
CA LEU A 347 -3.82 -0.90 10.81
C LEU A 347 -2.84 0.26 10.81
N MET A 348 -1.68 0.07 10.19
CA MET A 348 -0.66 1.11 10.05
C MET A 348 -0.65 1.64 8.61
N ALA A 349 -0.60 2.96 8.46
CA ALA A 349 -0.46 3.60 7.16
C ALA A 349 0.43 4.84 7.27
N SER A 350 1.41 4.94 6.37
CA SER A 350 2.15 6.18 6.15
C SER A 350 1.25 7.29 5.62
N GLU A 351 1.75 8.52 5.71
CA GLU A 351 1.02 9.72 5.33
C GLU A 351 0.38 9.64 3.93
N HIS A 352 1.10 9.13 2.92
CA HIS A 352 0.53 9.00 1.57
C HIS A 352 -0.45 7.82 1.43
N ASN A 353 -0.27 6.75 2.21
CA ASN A 353 -1.13 5.56 2.14
C ASN A 353 -2.40 5.70 2.98
N ILE A 354 -2.51 6.71 3.85
CA ILE A 354 -3.68 6.89 4.71
C ILE A 354 -4.97 7.07 3.91
N MET A 355 -4.91 7.61 2.69
CA MET A 355 -6.06 7.71 1.78
C MET A 355 -6.76 6.36 1.60
N ASP A 356 -6.00 5.27 1.66
CA ASP A 356 -6.49 3.90 1.58
C ASP A 356 -6.16 3.09 2.85
N LEU A 357 -6.43 3.66 4.02
CA LEU A 357 -6.25 2.98 5.31
C LEU A 357 -6.89 1.59 5.29
N GLY A 358 -6.09 0.58 5.70
CA GLY A 358 -6.48 -0.83 5.75
C GLY A 358 -6.70 -1.49 4.39
N ARG A 359 -6.67 -0.76 3.27
CA ARG A 359 -7.00 -1.26 1.93
C ARG A 359 -8.32 -2.05 1.93
N ASP A 360 -8.35 -3.22 1.30
CA ASP A 360 -9.54 -4.07 1.22
C ASP A 360 -9.84 -4.84 2.50
N PHE A 361 -8.93 -4.88 3.49
CA PHE A 361 -9.17 -5.56 4.77
C PHE A 361 -10.44 -5.07 5.45
N ILE A 362 -10.65 -3.75 5.52
CA ILE A 362 -11.81 -3.18 6.22
C ILE A 362 -13.11 -3.69 5.59
N ASN A 363 -13.15 -3.77 4.26
CA ASN A 363 -14.32 -4.25 3.53
C ASN A 363 -14.50 -5.76 3.69
N GLU A 364 -13.45 -6.55 3.48
CA GLU A 364 -13.52 -8.01 3.57
C GLU A 364 -13.85 -8.47 4.99
N ALA A 365 -13.18 -7.91 6.01
CA ALA A 365 -13.45 -8.24 7.40
C ALA A 365 -14.86 -7.82 7.82
N PHE A 366 -15.35 -6.66 7.37
CA PHE A 366 -16.73 -6.24 7.61
C PHE A 366 -17.73 -7.23 7.01
N ASN A 367 -17.52 -7.67 5.77
CA ASN A 367 -18.41 -8.61 5.09
C ASN A 367 -18.42 -10.02 5.72
N LEU A 368 -17.45 -10.36 6.58
CA LEU A 368 -17.49 -11.61 7.36
C LEU A 368 -18.52 -11.58 8.48
N PHE A 369 -18.87 -10.39 8.98
CA PHE A 369 -19.72 -10.21 10.17
C PHE A 369 -21.06 -9.55 9.87
N TYR A 370 -21.17 -8.85 8.74
CA TYR A 370 -22.37 -8.12 8.36
C TYR A 370 -22.88 -8.64 7.02
N THR A 371 -24.09 -9.18 7.02
CA THR A 371 -24.89 -9.30 5.80
C THR A 371 -25.55 -7.95 5.51
N GLU A 372 -26.09 -7.79 4.30
CA GLU A 372 -26.83 -6.58 3.93
C GLU A 372 -28.05 -6.27 4.82
N PHE A 373 -28.54 -7.24 5.60
CA PHE A 373 -29.63 -7.08 6.55
C PHE A 373 -29.17 -6.66 7.95
N ASP A 374 -27.89 -6.90 8.30
CA ASP A 374 -27.31 -6.57 9.60
C ASP A 374 -26.76 -5.14 9.65
N ILE A 375 -26.65 -4.49 8.49
CA ILE A 375 -26.09 -3.15 8.36
C ILE A 375 -27.09 -2.12 8.92
N PRO A 376 -26.71 -1.34 9.95
CA PRO A 376 -27.56 -0.32 10.53
C PRO A 376 -28.04 0.69 9.47
N GLU A 377 -29.29 1.14 9.61
CA GLU A 377 -29.90 2.11 8.70
C GLU A 377 -29.03 3.37 8.55
N GLU A 378 -28.40 3.82 9.63
CA GLU A 378 -27.49 4.97 9.63
C GLU A 378 -26.32 4.82 8.63
N TYR A 379 -25.65 3.65 8.63
CA TYR A 379 -24.57 3.39 7.68
C TYR A 379 -25.10 3.34 6.25
N ASN A 380 -26.22 2.66 6.04
CA ASN A 380 -26.86 2.55 4.75
C ASN A 380 -27.24 3.94 4.19
N ILE A 381 -27.76 4.83 5.04
CA ILE A 381 -28.08 6.22 4.66
C ILE A 381 -26.79 6.96 4.27
N LEU A 382 -25.73 6.84 5.06
CA LEU A 382 -24.45 7.48 4.76
C LEU A 382 -23.87 7.00 3.42
N PHE A 383 -23.86 5.68 3.19
CA PHE A 383 -23.41 5.06 1.94
C PHE A 383 -24.19 5.58 0.73
N VAL A 384 -25.52 5.59 0.81
CA VAL A 384 -26.35 6.09 -0.30
C VAL A 384 -26.13 7.58 -0.53
N LYS A 385 -26.01 8.40 0.52
CA LYS A 385 -25.69 9.83 0.37
C LYS A 385 -24.38 10.04 -0.37
N ASN A 386 -23.37 9.24 -0.09
CA ASN A 386 -22.08 9.33 -0.77
C ASN A 386 -22.16 8.93 -2.24
N ASN A 387 -22.94 7.90 -2.57
CA ASN A 387 -23.22 7.52 -3.95
C ASN A 387 -23.96 8.64 -4.70
N ILE A 388 -24.97 9.25 -4.09
CA ILE A 388 -25.69 10.40 -4.65
C ILE A 388 -24.71 11.55 -4.95
N LYS A 389 -23.85 11.91 -3.99
CA LYS A 389 -22.87 13.01 -4.15
C LYS A 389 -21.82 12.73 -5.21
N SER A 390 -21.46 11.46 -5.40
CA SER A 390 -20.46 11.03 -6.38
C SER A 390 -21.03 11.00 -7.82
N ASP A 391 -22.33 10.75 -7.97
CA ASP A 391 -23.04 10.88 -9.24
C ASP A 391 -23.35 12.35 -9.55
N ARG A 392 -22.63 12.93 -10.52
CA ARG A 392 -22.81 14.33 -10.91
C ARG A 392 -24.23 14.66 -11.34
N LYS A 393 -24.92 13.76 -12.06
CA LYS A 393 -26.28 13.98 -12.56
C LYS A 393 -27.26 13.93 -11.41
N TRP A 394 -27.19 12.88 -10.59
CA TRP A 394 -28.08 12.74 -9.44
C TRP A 394 -27.89 13.89 -8.45
N TYR A 395 -26.65 14.23 -8.10
CA TYR A 395 -26.39 15.33 -7.18
C TYR A 395 -26.88 16.68 -7.70
N SER A 396 -26.82 16.92 -9.01
CA SER A 396 -27.35 18.15 -9.62
C SER A 396 -28.87 18.27 -9.47
N ILE A 397 -29.60 17.14 -9.58
CA ILE A 397 -31.05 17.07 -9.35
C ILE A 397 -31.36 17.41 -7.89
N ILE A 398 -30.62 16.81 -6.95
CA ILE A 398 -30.82 17.07 -5.51
C ILE A 398 -30.55 18.54 -5.16
N LYS A 399 -29.50 19.14 -5.72
CA LYS A 399 -29.20 20.57 -5.53
C LYS A 399 -30.30 21.47 -6.07
N LYS A 400 -30.88 21.11 -7.22
CA LYS A 400 -32.01 21.85 -7.81
C LYS A 400 -33.24 21.76 -6.92
N GLU A 401 -33.63 20.56 -6.49
CA GLU A 401 -34.77 20.35 -5.59
C GLU A 401 -34.59 21.11 -4.27
N ALA A 402 -33.41 21.09 -3.66
CA ALA A 402 -33.13 21.82 -2.43
C ALA A 402 -33.34 23.34 -2.59
N ARG A 403 -32.94 23.91 -3.74
CA ARG A 403 -33.15 25.33 -4.06
C ARG A 403 -34.62 25.66 -4.27
N GLU A 404 -35.33 24.84 -5.05
CA GLU A 404 -36.76 25.04 -5.38
C GLU A 404 -37.66 24.89 -4.15
N THR A 405 -37.36 23.91 -3.29
CA THR A 405 -38.12 23.64 -2.06
C THR A 405 -37.68 24.49 -0.87
N LYS A 406 -36.63 25.31 -1.01
CA LYS A 406 -36.00 26.12 0.05
C LYS A 406 -35.62 25.30 1.30
N GLN A 407 -35.22 24.04 1.10
CA GLN A 407 -34.79 23.16 2.17
C GLN A 407 -33.26 23.08 2.22
N PRO A 408 -32.66 22.83 3.40
CA PRO A 408 -31.24 22.53 3.50
C PRO A 408 -30.87 21.33 2.62
N LEU A 409 -29.80 21.45 1.84
CA LEU A 409 -29.34 20.41 0.92
C LEU A 409 -29.18 19.05 1.61
N GLU A 410 -28.66 19.06 2.83
CA GLU A 410 -28.44 17.86 3.63
C GLU A 410 -29.76 17.13 3.98
N LYS A 411 -30.84 17.88 4.23
CA LYS A 411 -32.15 17.32 4.53
C LYS A 411 -32.76 16.64 3.30
N VAL A 412 -32.60 17.26 2.12
CA VAL A 412 -33.08 16.68 0.85
C VAL A 412 -32.26 15.43 0.49
N LEU A 413 -30.93 15.48 0.67
CA LEU A 413 -30.06 14.31 0.50
C LEU A 413 -30.49 13.14 1.38
N GLU A 414 -30.75 13.39 2.67
CA GLU A 414 -31.19 12.35 3.61
C GLU A 414 -32.54 11.75 3.22
N LYS A 415 -33.51 12.60 2.80
CA LYS A 415 -34.82 12.14 2.30
C LYS A 415 -34.66 11.21 1.10
N HIS A 416 -33.85 11.59 0.12
CA HIS A 416 -33.58 10.76 -1.06
C HIS A 416 -32.87 9.47 -0.70
N ALA A 417 -31.88 9.53 0.19
CA ALA A 417 -31.18 8.34 0.64
C ALA A 417 -32.12 7.33 1.33
N LYS A 418 -32.98 7.80 2.23
CA LYS A 418 -34.01 6.97 2.89
C LYS A 418 -34.97 6.36 1.88
N TRP A 419 -35.45 7.16 0.91
CA TRP A 419 -36.34 6.66 -0.15
C TRP A 419 -35.66 5.59 -1.01
N THR A 420 -34.41 5.80 -1.45
CA THR A 420 -33.64 4.83 -2.23
C THR A 420 -33.46 3.52 -1.46
N LEU A 421 -33.16 3.59 -0.17
CA LEU A 421 -33.05 2.41 0.69
C LEU A 421 -34.38 1.66 0.77
N GLN A 422 -35.49 2.36 1.01
CA GLN A 422 -36.82 1.75 1.05
C GLN A 422 -37.17 1.06 -0.27
N GLU A 423 -36.90 1.68 -1.42
CA GLU A 423 -37.14 1.08 -2.74
C GLU A 423 -36.25 -0.13 -3.00
N SER A 424 -34.98 -0.08 -2.60
CA SER A 424 -34.07 -1.22 -2.70
C SER A 424 -34.54 -2.40 -1.85
N MET A 425 -35.01 -2.13 -0.63
CA MET A 425 -35.56 -3.13 0.28
C MET A 425 -36.87 -3.71 -0.25
N LYS A 426 -37.75 -2.90 -0.85
CA LYS A 426 -38.98 -3.38 -1.51
C LYS A 426 -38.67 -4.29 -2.69
N LYS A 427 -37.71 -3.91 -3.55
CA LYS A 427 -37.26 -4.75 -4.67
C LYS A 427 -36.64 -6.08 -4.22
N LYS A 428 -36.06 -6.14 -3.02
CA LYS A 428 -35.48 -7.36 -2.45
C LYS A 428 -36.49 -8.22 -1.70
N LYS A 429 -37.49 -7.61 -1.06
CA LYS A 429 -38.59 -8.31 -0.37
C LYS A 429 -39.68 -8.83 -1.32
N ARG A 430 -39.69 -8.41 -2.60
CA ARG A 430 -40.59 -9.02 -3.58
C ARG A 430 -40.10 -10.45 -3.86
N PRO A 431 -41.01 -11.44 -3.88
CA PRO A 431 -40.62 -12.78 -4.32
C PRO A 431 -40.02 -12.68 -5.73
N MET A 432 -38.87 -13.31 -5.94
CA MET A 432 -38.24 -13.40 -7.26
C MET A 432 -39.26 -13.93 -8.26
N THR A 433 -39.31 -13.31 -9.45
CA THR A 433 -40.16 -13.84 -10.52
C THR A 433 -39.67 -15.22 -10.93
N ARG A 434 -40.54 -16.01 -11.56
CA ARG A 434 -40.18 -17.34 -12.05
C ARG A 434 -38.96 -17.28 -12.97
N GLU A 435 -38.91 -16.30 -13.87
CA GLU A 435 -37.78 -16.07 -14.78
C GLU A 435 -36.49 -15.70 -14.04
N GLU A 436 -36.56 -14.88 -12.99
CA GLU A 436 -35.40 -14.51 -12.17
C GLU A 436 -34.83 -15.73 -11.41
N LYS A 437 -35.70 -16.59 -10.87
CA LYS A 437 -35.28 -17.86 -10.24
C LYS A 437 -34.59 -18.78 -11.24
N ILE A 438 -35.18 -18.97 -12.44
CA ILE A 438 -34.60 -19.78 -13.50
C ILE A 438 -33.22 -19.25 -13.88
N GLN A 439 -33.07 -17.94 -14.07
CA GLN A 439 -31.80 -17.34 -14.46
C GLN A 439 -30.70 -17.52 -13.39
N ASN A 440 -31.06 -17.43 -12.10
CA ASN A 440 -30.13 -17.67 -11.01
C ASN A 440 -29.63 -19.13 -11.01
N VAL A 441 -30.53 -20.10 -11.12
CA VAL A 441 -30.17 -21.52 -11.20
C VAL A 441 -29.31 -21.81 -12.44
N MET A 442 -29.61 -21.20 -13.59
CA MET A 442 -28.76 -21.31 -14.78
C MET A 442 -27.33 -20.79 -14.53
N ASN A 443 -27.18 -19.71 -13.74
CA ASN A 443 -25.87 -19.17 -13.40
C ASN A 443 -25.13 -20.06 -12.40
N GLU A 444 -25.83 -20.64 -11.43
CA GLU A 444 -25.26 -21.61 -10.48
C GLU A 444 -24.75 -22.87 -11.21
N ILE A 445 -25.53 -23.41 -12.14
CA ILE A 445 -25.11 -24.52 -13.00
C ILE A 445 -23.82 -24.19 -13.76
N ARG A 446 -23.70 -22.97 -14.31
CA ARG A 446 -22.51 -22.55 -15.07
C ARG A 446 -21.27 -22.37 -14.20
N ASN A 447 -21.46 -21.90 -12.96
CA ASN A 447 -20.37 -21.58 -12.06
C ASN A 447 -19.94 -22.76 -11.18
N ASN A 448 -20.67 -23.88 -11.21
CA ASN A 448 -20.32 -25.13 -10.54
C ASN A 448 -19.76 -26.15 -11.55
N PRO A 449 -18.44 -26.41 -11.56
CA PRO A 449 -17.81 -27.29 -12.55
C PRO A 449 -18.34 -28.73 -12.55
N GLU A 450 -18.68 -29.25 -11.39
CA GLU A 450 -19.17 -30.62 -11.23
C GLU A 450 -20.59 -30.75 -11.78
N TRP A 451 -21.45 -29.80 -11.42
CA TRP A 451 -22.82 -29.74 -11.92
C TRP A 451 -22.86 -29.50 -13.44
N LEU A 452 -22.06 -28.56 -13.95
CA LEU A 452 -21.96 -28.29 -15.38
C LEU A 452 -21.55 -29.55 -16.16
N ASN A 453 -20.66 -30.38 -15.60
CA ASN A 453 -20.25 -31.62 -16.25
C ASN A 453 -21.39 -32.64 -16.33
N GLN A 454 -22.21 -32.75 -15.29
CA GLN A 454 -23.42 -33.59 -15.32
C GLN A 454 -24.43 -33.10 -16.37
N VAL A 455 -24.63 -31.78 -16.47
CA VAL A 455 -25.54 -31.18 -17.46
C VAL A 455 -25.02 -31.40 -18.89
N LYS A 456 -23.70 -31.36 -19.12
CA LYS A 456 -23.10 -31.72 -20.43
C LYS A 456 -23.40 -33.16 -20.84
N ILE A 457 -23.32 -34.10 -19.91
CA ILE A 457 -23.65 -35.52 -20.17
C ILE A 457 -25.12 -35.65 -20.56
N LYS A 458 -26.03 -35.00 -19.82
CA LYS A 458 -27.47 -34.99 -20.14
C LYS A 458 -27.77 -34.37 -21.50
N ALA A 459 -27.10 -33.26 -21.84
CA ALA A 459 -27.26 -32.57 -23.13
C ALA A 459 -26.87 -33.49 -24.30
N SER A 460 -25.74 -34.19 -24.16
CA SER A 460 -25.27 -35.17 -25.15
C SER A 460 -26.22 -36.35 -25.30
N GLN A 461 -26.79 -36.87 -24.20
CA GLN A 461 -27.75 -37.98 -24.23
C GLN A 461 -29.08 -37.59 -24.88
N ARG A 462 -29.49 -36.33 -24.76
CA ARG A 462 -30.76 -35.81 -25.30
C ARG A 462 -30.63 -35.18 -26.68
N ASN A 463 -29.41 -35.12 -27.25
CA ASN A 463 -29.11 -34.50 -28.53
C ASN A 463 -29.60 -33.03 -28.63
N ILE A 464 -29.38 -32.25 -27.58
CA ILE A 464 -29.70 -30.81 -27.51
C ILE A 464 -28.47 -29.99 -27.11
N SER A 465 -28.53 -28.68 -27.28
CA SER A 465 -27.40 -27.82 -26.90
C SER A 465 -27.21 -27.76 -25.37
N LEU A 466 -25.98 -27.46 -24.93
CA LEU A 466 -25.68 -27.31 -23.51
C LEU A 466 -26.53 -26.19 -22.87
N ASP A 467 -26.71 -25.06 -23.55
CA ASP A 467 -27.52 -23.96 -23.03
C ASP A 467 -29.01 -24.31 -22.93
N GLU A 468 -29.56 -25.08 -23.88
CA GLU A 468 -30.93 -25.60 -23.78
C GLU A 468 -31.07 -26.57 -22.61
N MET A 469 -30.09 -27.47 -22.41
CA MET A 469 -30.12 -28.41 -21.30
C MET A 469 -29.99 -27.69 -19.94
N ILE A 470 -29.14 -26.66 -19.83
CA ILE A 470 -29.02 -25.81 -18.64
C ILE A 470 -30.36 -25.15 -18.32
N LYS A 471 -31.06 -24.62 -19.35
CA LYS A 471 -32.38 -24.01 -19.18
C LYS A 471 -33.42 -25.02 -18.71
N ILE A 472 -33.45 -26.22 -19.29
CA ILE A 472 -34.37 -27.31 -18.91
C ILE A 472 -34.16 -27.74 -17.46
N ASP A 473 -32.91 -27.96 -17.04
CA ASP A 473 -32.60 -28.36 -15.65
C ASP A 473 -32.95 -27.23 -14.67
N ALA A 474 -32.71 -25.97 -15.03
CA ALA A 474 -33.08 -24.82 -14.22
C ALA A 474 -34.61 -24.65 -14.09
N GLU A 475 -35.35 -24.83 -15.19
CA GLU A 475 -36.82 -24.81 -15.18
C GLU A 475 -37.40 -25.96 -14.34
N TRP A 476 -36.82 -27.15 -14.43
CA TRP A 476 -37.25 -28.32 -13.66
C TRP A 476 -37.07 -28.10 -12.15
N LEU A 477 -35.91 -27.60 -11.72
CA LEU A 477 -35.63 -27.31 -10.30
C LEU A 477 -36.57 -26.26 -9.72
N VAL A 478 -36.78 -25.16 -10.45
CA VAL A 478 -37.70 -24.11 -10.01
C VAL A 478 -39.15 -24.63 -9.94
N ASN A 479 -39.54 -25.58 -10.79
CA ASN A 479 -40.88 -26.18 -10.74
C ASN A 479 -41.03 -27.20 -9.60
N GLU A 480 -39.98 -27.93 -9.22
CA GLU A 480 -40.01 -28.86 -8.08
C GLU A 480 -40.02 -28.14 -6.73
N GLU A 481 -39.33 -27.00 -6.59
CA GLU A 481 -39.36 -26.18 -5.37
C GLU A 481 -40.72 -25.53 -5.06
N ASN A 482 -41.64 -25.48 -6.04
CA ASN A 482 -42.98 -24.89 -5.89
C ASN A 482 -44.09 -25.95 -5.74
N LYS A 483 -43.74 -27.25 -5.63
CA LYS A 483 -44.67 -28.32 -5.22
C LYS A 483 -44.60 -28.52 -3.72
#